data_AF-A0A9E2LI70-F1
#
_entry.id   AF-A0A9E2LI70-F1
#
_cell.length_a   1.000
_cell.length_b   1.000
_cell.length_c   1.000
_cell.angle_alpha   90.00
_cell.angle_beta   90.00
_cell.angle_gamma   90.00
#
_symmetry.space_group_name_H-M   'P 1'
#
loop_
_entity.id
_entity.type
_entity.pdbx_description
1 polymer ?
#
loop_
_entity_poly.entity_id
_entity_poly.type
_entity_poly.pdbx_seq_one_letter_code
_entity_poly.pdbx_strand_id
1 'polypeptide(L)'
;MASLHTAISKGIDWILSQQEADGSWCADFGFRHGSSTSWTTGFVGNRLPILNNYRELVKARNFLMGNRKPHPDYRLGWGYNALTVPDFDSTLEAMQFLKEQVADVLNPYMFLHLYEKGGFSTYTPEDASKLNPGIVTDGWTSPHLEIATNVRRLASELGYQDIVELTDELIIKHLVVKGYRAYWYHHPIVAAGLVMQSGIALSKLPLPPLSADPEQLDWEIINNPFIAAMALEVALQWDCQLYDSVIQFLTQQLLNTQRPDGSWRPYLVLSVPYPDAYDPREVQHINADFVKPLVTVATVINVLSKVA
;
A
#
# COMPACT_ATOMS: atom_id res chain seq x y z
N MET A 1 -22.86 -2.44 -19.99
CA MET A 1 -21.63 -2.30 -19.18
C MET A 1 -21.58 -0.87 -18.68
N ALA A 2 -21.16 -0.64 -17.43
CA ALA A 2 -20.95 0.72 -16.94
C ALA A 2 -19.81 1.37 -17.75
N SER A 3 -19.92 2.65 -18.09
CA SER A 3 -18.78 3.38 -18.65
C SER A 3 -17.70 3.54 -17.57
N LEU A 4 -16.44 3.60 -17.99
CA LEU A 4 -15.29 3.75 -17.09
C LEU A 4 -15.44 4.94 -16.13
N HIS A 5 -15.83 6.11 -16.65
CA HIS A 5 -16.09 7.29 -15.82
C HIS A 5 -17.23 7.09 -14.81
N THR A 6 -18.30 6.38 -15.20
CA THR A 6 -19.41 6.08 -14.27
C THR A 6 -18.94 5.16 -13.16
N ALA A 7 -18.13 4.16 -13.47
CA ALA A 7 -17.60 3.23 -12.47
C ALA A 7 -16.66 3.93 -11.49
N ILE A 8 -15.75 4.77 -11.99
CA ILE A 8 -14.85 5.59 -11.16
C ILE A 8 -15.66 6.52 -10.26
N SER A 9 -16.63 7.27 -10.80
CA SER A 9 -17.48 8.18 -10.03
C SER A 9 -18.23 7.45 -8.92
N LYS A 10 -18.85 6.30 -9.21
CA LYS A 10 -19.55 5.50 -8.21
C LYS A 10 -18.61 4.97 -7.12
N GLY A 11 -17.40 4.55 -7.49
CA GLY A 11 -16.40 4.12 -6.52
C GLY A 11 -15.98 5.26 -5.59
N ILE A 12 -15.77 6.45 -6.14
CA ILE A 12 -15.47 7.67 -5.36
C ILE A 12 -16.64 8.03 -4.46
N ASP A 13 -17.87 8.07 -4.97
CA ASP A 13 -19.05 8.38 -4.15
C ASP A 13 -19.19 7.37 -3.00
N TRP A 14 -18.98 6.08 -3.28
CA TRP A 14 -18.98 5.04 -2.26
C TRP A 14 -17.91 5.30 -1.20
N ILE A 15 -16.63 5.46 -1.57
CA ILE A 15 -15.54 5.57 -0.59
C ILE A 15 -15.65 6.85 0.25
N LEU A 16 -16.08 7.97 -0.35
CA LEU A 16 -16.35 9.20 0.39
C LEU A 16 -17.50 9.02 1.40
N SER A 17 -18.55 8.27 1.04
CA SER A 17 -19.67 7.95 1.94
C SER A 17 -19.28 7.03 3.11
N GLN A 18 -18.14 6.35 3.03
CA GLN A 18 -17.65 5.45 4.09
C GLN A 18 -16.80 6.15 5.16
N GLN A 19 -16.49 7.45 4.98
CA GLN A 19 -15.69 8.21 5.95
C GLN A 19 -16.45 8.37 7.28
N GLU A 20 -15.75 8.14 8.39
CA GLU A 20 -16.30 8.32 9.72
C GLU A 20 -16.48 9.80 10.09
N ALA A 21 -17.23 10.05 11.16
CA ALA A 21 -17.54 11.40 11.62
C ALA A 21 -16.29 12.23 11.99
N ASP A 22 -15.23 11.57 12.45
CA ASP A 22 -13.94 12.19 12.81
C ASP A 22 -13.03 12.45 11.60
N GLY A 23 -13.41 11.99 10.41
CA GLY A 23 -12.65 12.14 9.18
C GLY A 23 -11.79 10.92 8.81
N SER A 24 -11.75 9.88 9.63
CA SER A 24 -11.00 8.66 9.31
C SER A 24 -11.73 7.75 8.33
N TRP A 25 -10.97 6.90 7.63
CA TRP A 25 -11.48 5.70 6.99
C TRP A 25 -11.05 4.48 7.80
N CYS A 26 -12.03 3.65 8.17
CA CYS A 26 -11.83 2.51 9.07
C CYS A 26 -11.98 1.19 8.33
N ALA A 27 -10.86 0.50 8.08
CA ALA A 27 -10.87 -0.85 7.50
C ALA A 27 -10.61 -1.89 8.59
N ASP A 28 -11.40 -2.96 8.60
CA ASP A 28 -11.25 -4.04 9.57
C ASP A 28 -10.40 -5.17 8.98
N PHE A 29 -9.30 -5.48 9.67
CA PHE A 29 -8.36 -6.53 9.30
C PHE A 29 -8.51 -7.77 10.20
N GLY A 30 -9.56 -7.83 11.03
CA GLY A 30 -9.80 -8.96 11.93
C GLY A 30 -8.84 -9.05 13.11
N PHE A 31 -8.08 -7.98 13.38
CA PHE A 31 -7.12 -7.94 14.48
C PHE A 31 -7.78 -7.63 15.82
N ARG A 32 -7.23 -8.21 16.90
CA ARG A 32 -7.67 -7.94 18.29
C ARG A 32 -7.59 -6.47 18.69
N HIS A 33 -6.76 -5.69 18.01
CA HIS A 33 -6.56 -4.26 18.26
C HIS A 33 -7.63 -3.39 17.56
N GLY A 34 -8.63 -3.99 16.91
CA GLY A 34 -9.71 -3.31 16.22
C GLY A 34 -9.38 -2.97 14.77
N SER A 35 -10.18 -2.08 14.18
CA SER A 35 -9.98 -1.59 12.80
C SER A 35 -8.75 -0.69 12.68
N SER A 36 -8.14 -0.68 11.50
CA SER A 36 -7.13 0.30 11.14
C SER A 36 -7.80 1.64 10.90
N THR A 37 -7.15 2.72 11.33
CA THR A 37 -7.64 4.08 11.11
C THR A 37 -6.59 4.92 10.38
N SER A 38 -5.44 5.17 11.00
CA SER A 38 -4.42 6.05 10.42
C SER A 38 -3.84 5.51 9.11
N TRP A 39 -3.45 4.23 9.07
CA TRP A 39 -2.90 3.63 7.85
C TRP A 39 -3.92 3.61 6.73
N THR A 40 -5.14 3.12 6.97
CA THR A 40 -6.22 3.14 5.97
C THR A 40 -6.53 4.54 5.49
N THR A 41 -6.55 5.54 6.38
CA THR A 41 -6.83 6.92 6.00
C THR A 41 -5.73 7.49 5.09
N GLY A 42 -4.46 7.26 5.41
CA GLY A 42 -3.33 7.63 4.54
C GLY A 42 -3.37 6.88 3.20
N PHE A 43 -3.59 5.56 3.24
CA PHE A 43 -3.66 4.70 2.07
C PHE A 43 -4.74 5.15 1.07
N VAL A 44 -5.96 5.39 1.56
CA VAL A 44 -7.09 5.88 0.77
C VAL A 44 -6.80 7.28 0.24
N GLY A 45 -6.31 8.18 1.10
CA GLY A 45 -5.97 9.56 0.73
C GLY A 45 -4.96 9.65 -0.41
N ASN A 46 -3.96 8.76 -0.44
CA ASN A 46 -2.93 8.70 -1.49
C ASN A 46 -3.41 8.12 -2.83
N ARG A 47 -4.59 7.49 -2.87
CA ARG A 47 -5.08 6.73 -4.05
C ARG A 47 -6.35 7.30 -4.66
N LEU A 48 -7.00 8.24 -3.99
CA LEU A 48 -8.08 8.97 -4.62
C LEU A 48 -7.52 9.97 -5.64
N PRO A 49 -8.08 10.03 -6.86
CA PRO A 49 -7.65 11.02 -7.85
C PRO A 49 -7.79 12.40 -7.23
N ILE A 50 -6.68 13.16 -7.27
CA ILE A 50 -6.53 14.45 -6.62
C ILE A 50 -7.36 15.51 -7.35
N LEU A 51 -8.67 15.43 -7.20
CA LEU A 51 -9.55 16.57 -7.36
C LEU A 51 -9.52 17.25 -5.99
N ASN A 52 -8.62 18.24 -5.84
CA ASN A 52 -8.19 18.90 -4.60
C ASN A 52 -9.29 19.49 -3.67
N ASN A 53 -10.57 19.24 -3.95
CA ASN A 53 -11.69 19.94 -3.34
C ASN A 53 -12.68 19.03 -2.58
N TYR A 54 -12.42 17.73 -2.42
CA TYR A 54 -13.27 16.91 -1.56
C TYR A 54 -13.09 17.30 -0.09
N ARG A 55 -14.19 17.69 0.56
CA ARG A 55 -14.23 18.05 1.98
C ARG A 55 -13.71 16.91 2.85
N GLU A 56 -13.97 15.69 2.42
CA GLU A 56 -13.58 14.44 3.05
C GLU A 56 -12.04 14.31 3.10
N LEU A 57 -11.32 14.68 2.04
CA LEU A 57 -9.85 14.67 2.06
C LEU A 57 -9.30 15.70 3.05
N VAL A 58 -9.95 16.86 3.20
CA VAL A 58 -9.57 17.85 4.22
C VAL A 58 -9.79 17.30 5.64
N LYS A 59 -10.94 16.65 5.89
CA LYS A 59 -11.20 15.98 7.17
C LYS A 59 -10.20 14.87 7.48
N ALA A 60 -9.86 14.04 6.49
CA ALA A 60 -8.88 12.97 6.63
C ALA A 60 -7.48 13.51 7.00
N ARG A 61 -7.05 14.60 6.35
CA ARG A 61 -5.78 15.26 6.72
C ARG A 61 -5.82 15.81 8.14
N ASN A 62 -6.93 16.44 8.54
CA ASN A 62 -7.11 16.93 9.92
C ASN A 62 -7.08 15.78 10.94
N PHE A 63 -7.75 14.67 10.63
CA PHE A 63 -7.73 13.45 11.45
C PHE A 63 -6.30 12.95 11.66
N LEU A 64 -5.53 12.76 10.57
CA LEU A 64 -4.15 12.29 10.66
C LEU A 64 -3.27 13.26 11.43
N MET A 65 -3.39 14.57 11.16
CA MET A 65 -2.63 15.59 11.90
C MET A 65 -2.93 15.59 13.40
N GLY A 66 -4.17 15.27 13.80
CA GLY A 66 -4.57 15.13 15.20
C GLY A 66 -4.14 13.82 15.87
N ASN A 67 -3.86 12.77 15.08
CA ASN A 67 -3.52 11.42 15.59
C ASN A 67 -2.03 11.07 15.53
N ARG A 68 -1.17 12.03 15.15
CA ARG A 68 0.29 11.84 15.17
C ARG A 68 0.81 11.60 16.58
N LYS A 69 1.80 10.70 16.70
CA LYS A 69 2.46 10.36 17.97
C LYS A 69 3.94 10.69 17.89
N PRO A 70 4.60 11.15 18.97
CA PRO A 70 6.05 11.28 18.97
C PRO A 70 6.71 9.90 18.81
N HIS A 71 7.82 9.84 18.08
CA HIS A 71 8.60 8.62 17.89
C HIS A 71 10.10 8.91 17.95
N PRO A 72 10.93 8.10 18.64
CA PRO A 72 12.36 8.35 18.77
C PRO A 72 13.11 8.34 17.43
N ASP A 73 12.80 7.38 16.56
CA ASP A 73 13.51 7.19 15.29
C ASP A 73 13.10 8.20 14.20
N TYR A 74 11.80 8.43 13.97
CA TYR A 74 11.31 9.28 12.87
C TYR A 74 10.53 10.52 13.34
N ARG A 75 10.75 10.97 14.59
CA ARG A 75 10.17 12.15 15.27
C ARG A 75 8.66 12.13 15.48
N LEU A 76 7.89 11.83 14.44
CA LEU A 76 6.44 11.78 14.43
C LEU A 76 5.97 10.57 13.63
N GLY A 77 5.03 9.83 14.20
CA GLY A 77 4.58 8.55 13.69
C GLY A 77 3.08 8.35 13.72
N TRP A 78 2.65 7.44 12.88
CA TRP A 78 1.31 6.86 12.90
C TRP A 78 1.44 5.36 13.05
N GLY A 79 0.50 4.74 13.73
CA GLY A 79 0.38 3.29 13.78
C GLY A 79 -0.89 2.84 13.09
N TYR A 80 -1.06 1.53 12.96
CA TYR A 80 -2.29 0.90 12.49
C TYR A 80 -3.57 1.59 13.01
N ASN A 81 -3.63 1.92 14.31
CA ASN A 81 -4.64 2.81 14.89
C ASN A 81 -4.14 3.53 16.16
N ALA A 82 -5.05 4.19 16.90
CA ALA A 82 -4.70 4.91 18.13
C ALA A 82 -4.21 4.00 19.27
N LEU A 83 -4.54 2.71 19.26
CA LEU A 83 -4.19 1.74 20.30
C LEU A 83 -2.83 1.07 20.06
N THR A 84 -2.30 1.11 18.84
CA THR A 84 -1.01 0.51 18.49
C THR A 84 0.14 1.51 18.63
N VAL A 85 1.35 1.00 18.82
CA VAL A 85 2.56 1.80 18.62
C VAL A 85 2.63 2.29 17.17
N PRO A 86 3.32 3.41 16.90
CA PRO A 86 3.65 3.78 15.53
C PRO A 86 4.41 2.67 14.81
N ASP A 87 4.13 2.52 13.53
CA ASP A 87 4.83 1.62 12.63
C ASP A 87 5.22 2.39 11.36
N PHE A 88 6.25 1.92 10.68
CA PHE A 88 6.85 2.70 9.62
C PHE A 88 5.97 2.72 8.36
N ASP A 89 5.14 1.70 8.10
CA ASP A 89 4.26 1.68 6.94
C ASP A 89 3.11 2.69 7.09
N SER A 90 2.43 2.65 8.23
CA SER A 90 1.42 3.64 8.65
C SER A 90 1.98 5.06 8.58
N THR A 91 3.21 5.24 9.05
CA THR A 91 3.89 6.53 9.04
C THR A 91 4.18 7.01 7.62
N LEU A 92 4.69 6.15 6.74
CA LEU A 92 5.00 6.51 5.36
C LEU A 92 3.75 6.83 4.54
N GLU A 93 2.66 6.05 4.68
CA GLU A 93 1.39 6.37 4.01
C GLU A 93 0.80 7.71 4.53
N ALA A 94 0.84 7.96 5.83
CA ALA A 94 0.39 9.23 6.39
C ALA A 94 1.26 10.41 5.95
N MET A 95 2.59 10.30 5.99
CA MET A 95 3.53 11.33 5.55
C MET A 95 3.39 11.62 4.07
N GLN A 96 3.21 10.59 3.24
CA GLN A 96 2.97 10.76 1.81
C GLN A 96 1.70 11.59 1.55
N PHE A 97 0.62 11.34 2.30
CA PHE A 97 -0.65 12.05 2.14
C PHE A 97 -0.61 13.48 2.72
N LEU A 98 0.24 13.68 3.74
CA LEU A 98 0.39 14.94 4.47
C LEU A 98 1.64 15.74 4.07
N LYS A 99 2.35 15.37 3.00
CA LYS A 99 3.72 15.86 2.72
C LYS A 99 3.88 17.38 2.76
N GLU A 100 2.85 18.12 2.36
CA GLU A 100 2.82 19.59 2.45
C GLU A 100 2.60 20.09 3.88
N GLN A 101 1.71 19.44 4.65
CA GLN A 101 1.34 19.80 6.02
C GLN A 101 2.40 19.43 7.05
N VAL A 102 3.29 18.47 6.73
CA VAL A 102 4.38 18.02 7.61
C VAL A 102 5.77 18.38 7.06
N ALA A 103 5.85 19.31 6.10
CA ALA A 103 7.10 19.66 5.44
C ALA A 103 8.20 20.16 6.39
N ASP A 104 7.84 20.73 7.55
CA ASP A 104 8.77 21.21 8.57
C ASP A 104 9.49 20.09 9.32
N VAL A 105 8.85 18.93 9.41
CA VAL A 105 9.35 17.74 10.11
C VAL A 105 9.72 16.61 9.16
N LEU A 106 9.29 16.65 7.90
CA LEU A 106 9.52 15.61 6.92
C LEU A 106 10.91 15.74 6.28
N ASN A 107 11.83 14.90 6.72
CA ASN A 107 13.16 14.78 6.15
C ASN A 107 13.54 13.30 6.01
N PRO A 108 13.52 12.71 4.79
CA PRO A 108 13.85 11.31 4.57
C PRO A 108 15.23 10.86 5.08
N TYR A 109 16.22 11.76 5.23
CA TYR A 109 17.49 11.40 5.84
C TYR A 109 17.34 10.93 7.29
N MET A 110 16.27 11.33 7.98
CA MET A 110 15.98 10.82 9.30
C MET A 110 15.76 9.32 9.29
N PHE A 111 15.42 8.69 8.16
CA PHE A 111 15.23 7.24 8.09
C PHE A 111 16.56 6.47 7.94
N LEU A 112 17.69 7.14 7.70
CA LEU A 112 18.97 6.47 7.48
C LEU A 112 19.43 5.62 8.67
N HIS A 113 19.16 6.05 9.90
CA HIS A 113 19.53 5.23 11.07
C HIS A 113 18.71 3.93 11.15
N LEU A 114 17.52 3.85 10.51
CA LEU A 114 16.78 2.59 10.36
C LEU A 114 17.51 1.68 9.36
N TYR A 115 17.98 2.26 8.24
CA TYR A 115 18.81 1.53 7.28
C TYR A 115 20.10 0.99 7.92
N GLU A 116 20.81 1.79 8.72
CA GLU A 116 22.03 1.36 9.42
C GLU A 116 21.79 0.18 10.39
N LYS A 117 20.56 0.00 10.87
CA LYS A 117 20.15 -1.13 11.71
C LYS A 117 19.83 -2.41 10.91
N GLY A 118 19.96 -2.39 9.58
CA GLY A 118 19.83 -3.57 8.71
C GLY A 118 18.93 -3.39 7.50
N GLY A 119 18.17 -2.29 7.42
CA GLY A 119 17.28 -1.94 6.32
C GLY A 119 15.97 -1.34 6.81
N PHE A 120 15.01 -1.09 5.91
CA PHE A 120 13.73 -0.50 6.28
C PHE A 120 12.73 -1.58 6.71
N SER A 121 12.43 -1.64 8.01
CA SER A 121 11.47 -2.57 8.62
C SER A 121 10.15 -1.88 8.96
N THR A 122 9.10 -2.67 9.19
CA THR A 122 7.81 -2.12 9.65
C THR A 122 7.88 -1.64 11.10
N TYR A 123 8.58 -2.40 11.96
CA TYR A 123 8.74 -2.06 13.37
C TYR A 123 10.21 -1.92 13.73
N THR A 124 10.51 -1.05 14.68
CA THR A 124 11.78 -1.12 15.41
C THR A 124 11.74 -2.26 16.43
N PRO A 125 12.89 -2.76 16.91
CA PRO A 125 12.91 -3.75 17.99
C PRO A 125 12.16 -3.30 19.25
N GLU A 126 12.20 -2.01 19.57
CA GLU A 126 11.48 -1.47 20.72
C GLU A 126 9.97 -1.51 20.51
N ASP A 127 9.49 -1.11 19.33
CA ASP A 127 8.06 -1.12 19.00
C ASP A 127 7.50 -2.53 18.94
N ALA A 128 8.23 -3.44 18.29
CA ALA A 128 7.84 -4.83 18.18
C ALA A 128 7.76 -5.51 19.56
N SER A 129 8.72 -5.21 20.45
CA SER A 129 8.72 -5.70 21.83
C SER A 129 7.54 -5.17 22.66
N LYS A 130 7.12 -3.91 22.45
CA LYS A 130 5.91 -3.36 23.08
C LYS A 130 4.64 -4.06 22.60
N LEU A 131 4.56 -4.41 21.32
CA LEU A 131 3.40 -5.13 20.76
C LEU A 131 3.35 -6.60 21.17
N ASN A 132 4.50 -7.24 21.29
CA ASN A 132 4.62 -8.66 21.63
C ASN A 132 5.67 -8.89 22.73
N PRO A 133 5.38 -8.50 23.99
CA PRO A 133 6.34 -8.59 25.08
C PRO A 133 6.80 -10.04 25.32
N GLY A 134 8.12 -10.24 25.36
CA GLY A 134 8.73 -11.55 25.61
C GLY A 134 8.71 -12.52 24.43
N ILE A 135 8.29 -12.08 23.25
CA ILE A 135 8.31 -12.86 22.01
C ILE A 135 9.48 -12.37 21.13
N VAL A 136 10.15 -13.29 20.44
CA VAL A 136 11.18 -12.94 19.45
C VAL A 136 10.49 -12.30 18.24
N THR A 137 10.95 -11.13 17.81
CA THR A 137 10.29 -10.33 16.76
C THR A 137 11.19 -10.06 15.56
N ASP A 138 12.18 -10.92 15.35
CA ASP A 138 13.22 -10.72 14.35
C ASP A 138 12.64 -10.52 12.94
N GLY A 139 11.63 -11.29 12.58
CA GLY A 139 10.91 -11.16 11.31
C GLY A 139 10.29 -9.79 11.13
N TRP A 140 9.47 -9.35 12.09
CA TRP A 140 8.77 -8.04 12.06
C TRP A 140 9.71 -6.83 12.06
N THR A 141 10.94 -7.03 12.56
CA THR A 141 11.99 -6.02 12.61
C THR A 141 13.01 -6.14 11.48
N SER A 142 12.85 -7.14 10.59
CA SER A 142 13.69 -7.33 9.43
C SER A 142 13.30 -6.38 8.29
N PRO A 143 14.18 -6.15 7.30
CA PRO A 143 13.85 -5.29 6.16
C PRO A 143 12.74 -5.87 5.30
N HIS A 144 11.77 -5.03 4.93
CA HIS A 144 10.61 -5.40 4.13
C HIS A 144 10.59 -4.60 2.80
N LEU A 145 10.25 -5.30 1.71
CA LEU A 145 10.27 -4.73 0.36
C LEU A 145 9.33 -3.54 0.24
N GLU A 146 8.09 -3.69 0.70
CA GLU A 146 7.04 -2.67 0.67
C GLU A 146 7.44 -1.38 1.39
N ILE A 147 8.18 -1.49 2.50
CA ILE A 147 8.66 -0.33 3.24
C ILE A 147 9.75 0.40 2.44
N ALA A 148 10.71 -0.34 1.88
CA ALA A 148 11.72 0.24 1.00
C ALA A 148 11.09 0.94 -0.22
N THR A 149 10.03 0.37 -0.81
CA THR A 149 9.31 1.00 -1.93
C THR A 149 8.59 2.29 -1.51
N ASN A 150 8.01 2.33 -0.30
CA ASN A 150 7.35 3.53 0.23
C ASN A 150 8.35 4.64 0.58
N VAL A 151 9.51 4.29 1.16
CA VAL A 151 10.61 5.24 1.40
C VAL A 151 11.11 5.82 0.07
N ARG A 152 11.35 4.96 -0.92
CA ARG A 152 11.81 5.37 -2.26
C ARG A 152 10.84 6.37 -2.90
N ARG A 153 9.54 6.04 -2.91
CA ARG A 153 8.49 6.90 -3.48
C ARG A 153 8.53 8.30 -2.85
N LEU A 154 8.50 8.35 -1.52
CA LEU A 154 8.50 9.60 -0.77
C LEU A 154 9.79 10.40 -1.01
N ALA A 155 10.96 9.75 -0.98
CA ALA A 155 12.24 10.40 -1.25
C ALA A 155 12.32 10.96 -2.67
N SER A 156 11.83 10.22 -3.67
CA SER A 156 11.81 10.65 -5.07
C SER A 156 10.93 11.89 -5.26
N GLU A 157 9.74 11.93 -4.67
CA GLU A 157 8.84 13.08 -4.79
C GLU A 157 9.38 14.34 -4.09
N LEU A 158 10.19 14.15 -3.04
CA LEU A 158 10.82 15.23 -2.29
C LEU A 158 12.21 15.62 -2.83
N GLY A 159 12.75 14.91 -3.85
CA GLY A 159 14.03 15.21 -4.48
C GLY A 159 15.28 14.74 -3.71
N TYR A 160 15.16 13.73 -2.85
CA TYR A 160 16.28 13.18 -2.07
C TYR A 160 16.99 12.06 -2.83
N GLN A 161 17.80 12.44 -3.81
CA GLN A 161 18.41 11.51 -4.77
C GLN A 161 19.28 10.41 -4.12
N ASP A 162 20.07 10.72 -3.08
CA ASP A 162 20.90 9.72 -2.39
C ASP A 162 20.05 8.61 -1.75
N ILE A 163 18.88 8.96 -1.21
CA ILE A 163 17.94 7.99 -0.61
C ILE A 163 17.25 7.17 -1.70
N VAL A 164 16.96 7.77 -2.85
CA VAL A 164 16.43 7.05 -4.02
C VAL A 164 17.43 6.01 -4.51
N GLU A 165 18.72 6.36 -4.62
CA GLU A 165 19.77 5.43 -5.04
C GLU A 165 19.95 4.28 -4.04
N LEU A 166 19.98 4.61 -2.74
CA LEU A 166 20.05 3.61 -1.67
C LEU A 166 18.87 2.62 -1.72
N THR A 167 17.66 3.13 -1.90
CA THR A 167 16.46 2.29 -1.95
C THR A 167 16.34 1.51 -3.26
N ASP A 168 16.80 2.06 -4.39
CA ASP A 168 16.95 1.32 -5.66
C ASP A 168 17.83 0.07 -5.44
N GLU A 169 19.00 0.23 -4.83
CA GLU A 169 19.93 -0.88 -4.55
C GLU A 169 19.30 -1.96 -3.67
N LEU A 170 18.61 -1.55 -2.61
CA LEU A 170 17.91 -2.45 -1.69
C LEU A 170 16.80 -3.25 -2.39
N ILE A 171 15.95 -2.56 -3.16
CA ILE A 171 14.86 -3.17 -3.91
C ILE A 171 15.43 -4.17 -4.91
N ILE A 172 16.42 -3.78 -5.72
CA ILE A 172 17.03 -4.66 -6.73
C ILE A 172 17.66 -5.88 -6.07
N LYS A 173 18.42 -5.70 -4.99
CA LYS A 173 19.02 -6.81 -4.24
C LYS A 173 17.96 -7.77 -3.71
N HIS A 174 16.85 -7.26 -3.16
CA HIS A 174 15.73 -8.09 -2.71
C HIS A 174 15.11 -8.87 -3.87
N LEU A 175 14.83 -8.21 -5.00
CA LEU A 175 14.23 -8.85 -6.17
C LEU A 175 15.12 -9.95 -6.76
N VAL A 176 16.44 -9.77 -6.78
CA VAL A 176 17.38 -10.81 -7.25
C VAL A 176 17.37 -12.04 -6.34
N VAL A 177 17.29 -11.85 -5.02
CA VAL A 177 17.40 -12.96 -4.04
C VAL A 177 16.05 -13.62 -3.76
N LYS A 178 14.99 -12.83 -3.64
CA LYS A 178 13.67 -13.26 -3.16
C LYS A 178 12.58 -13.15 -4.23
N GLY A 179 12.84 -12.51 -5.37
CA GLY A 179 11.82 -12.18 -6.37
C GLY A 179 10.83 -11.14 -5.84
N TYR A 180 9.68 -11.04 -6.51
CA TYR A 180 8.57 -10.18 -6.11
C TYR A 180 7.80 -10.76 -4.91
N ARG A 181 8.46 -10.82 -3.75
CA ARG A 181 7.85 -11.26 -2.48
C ARG A 181 7.77 -10.07 -1.53
N ALA A 182 6.56 -9.72 -1.13
CA ALA A 182 6.30 -8.76 -0.05
C ALA A 182 6.15 -9.49 1.29
N TYR A 183 6.37 -8.79 2.39
CA TYR A 183 6.28 -9.39 3.73
C TYR A 183 4.83 -9.50 4.22
N TRP A 184 4.06 -8.42 4.08
CA TRP A 184 2.67 -8.33 4.54
C TRP A 184 1.63 -8.64 3.47
N TYR A 185 2.02 -8.84 2.20
CA TYR A 185 1.09 -9.13 1.12
C TYR A 185 1.29 -10.54 0.55
N HIS A 186 0.20 -11.25 0.32
CA HIS A 186 0.21 -12.63 -0.15
C HIS A 186 0.73 -12.79 -1.59
N HIS A 187 0.21 -11.97 -2.51
CA HIS A 187 0.37 -12.24 -3.94
C HIS A 187 1.57 -11.49 -4.55
N PRO A 188 2.46 -12.16 -5.33
CA PRO A 188 3.64 -11.52 -5.93
C PRO A 188 3.36 -10.30 -6.81
N ILE A 189 2.22 -10.30 -7.52
CA ILE A 189 1.84 -9.14 -8.34
C ILE A 189 1.63 -7.86 -7.53
N VAL A 190 1.25 -7.98 -6.26
CA VAL A 190 1.09 -6.82 -5.37
C VAL A 190 2.45 -6.22 -5.09
N ALA A 191 3.45 -7.05 -4.80
CA ALA A 191 4.84 -6.60 -4.64
C ALA A 191 5.37 -5.93 -5.92
N ALA A 192 5.09 -6.52 -7.09
CA ALA A 192 5.47 -5.92 -8.38
C ALA A 192 4.82 -4.55 -8.59
N GLY A 193 3.52 -4.42 -8.31
CA GLY A 193 2.83 -3.14 -8.42
C GLY A 193 3.37 -2.08 -7.46
N LEU A 194 3.66 -2.43 -6.20
CA LEU A 194 4.28 -1.51 -5.23
C LEU A 194 5.67 -1.04 -5.68
N VAL A 195 6.49 -1.96 -6.21
CA VAL A 195 7.80 -1.63 -6.77
C VAL A 195 7.65 -0.65 -7.94
N MET A 196 6.73 -0.86 -8.86
CA MET A 196 6.52 0.06 -9.99
C MET A 196 5.96 1.42 -9.54
N GLN A 197 5.00 1.41 -8.60
CA GLN A 197 4.44 2.63 -7.99
C GLN A 197 5.50 3.45 -7.24
N SER A 198 6.60 2.82 -6.82
CA SER A 198 7.71 3.56 -6.21
C SER A 198 8.44 4.47 -7.19
N GLY A 199 8.26 4.29 -8.51
CA GLY A 199 8.90 5.06 -9.58
C GLY A 199 10.30 4.56 -9.97
N ILE A 200 10.65 3.32 -9.60
CA ILE A 200 11.95 2.73 -9.96
C ILE A 200 12.04 2.52 -11.47
N ALA A 201 13.23 2.76 -12.02
CA ALA A 201 13.47 2.60 -13.44
C ALA A 201 13.26 1.15 -13.86
N LEU A 202 12.28 0.91 -14.74
CA LEU A 202 11.84 -0.41 -15.17
C LEU A 202 12.97 -1.24 -15.81
N SER A 203 13.93 -0.58 -16.46
CA SER A 203 15.11 -1.22 -17.05
C SER A 203 16.03 -1.90 -16.03
N LYS A 204 15.90 -1.59 -14.75
CA LYS A 204 16.66 -2.23 -13.66
C LYS A 204 15.92 -3.44 -13.05
N LEU A 205 14.64 -3.62 -13.37
CA LEU A 205 13.80 -4.61 -12.73
C LEU A 205 13.83 -5.95 -13.48
N PRO A 206 13.70 -7.09 -12.77
CA PRO A 206 13.38 -8.36 -13.42
C PRO A 206 11.94 -8.33 -13.97
N LEU A 207 11.66 -9.18 -14.96
CA LEU A 207 10.33 -9.30 -15.55
C LEU A 207 9.26 -9.55 -14.44
N PRO A 208 8.14 -8.81 -14.44
CA PRO A 208 7.07 -9.03 -13.47
C PRO A 208 6.41 -10.40 -13.67
N PRO A 209 5.82 -10.99 -12.62
CA PRO A 209 5.12 -12.26 -12.68
C PRO A 209 3.71 -12.07 -13.28
N LEU A 210 3.62 -11.57 -14.52
CA LEU A 210 2.39 -11.31 -15.24
C LEU A 210 2.50 -11.82 -16.68
N SER A 211 1.53 -12.60 -17.15
CA SER A 211 1.46 -13.01 -18.55
C SER A 211 0.87 -11.90 -19.40
N ALA A 212 1.38 -11.74 -20.63
CA ALA A 212 0.80 -10.85 -21.65
C ALA A 212 -0.40 -11.49 -22.40
N ASP A 213 -0.69 -12.76 -22.11
CA ASP A 213 -1.85 -13.48 -22.64
C ASP A 213 -2.96 -13.54 -21.57
N PRO A 214 -4.14 -12.93 -21.80
CA PRO A 214 -5.27 -12.98 -20.88
C PRO A 214 -5.71 -14.40 -20.49
N GLU A 215 -5.53 -15.39 -21.37
CA GLU A 215 -5.91 -16.79 -21.10
C GLU A 215 -4.97 -17.48 -20.12
N GLN A 216 -3.78 -16.92 -19.88
CA GLN A 216 -2.75 -17.45 -18.99
C GLN A 216 -2.67 -16.68 -17.66
N LEU A 217 -3.58 -15.74 -17.41
CA LEU A 217 -3.60 -15.02 -16.14
C LEU A 217 -3.97 -15.97 -15.00
N ASP A 218 -3.31 -15.78 -13.86
CA ASP A 218 -3.62 -16.51 -12.64
C ASP A 218 -5.09 -16.29 -12.22
N TRP A 219 -5.70 -17.32 -11.63
CA TRP A 219 -7.11 -17.27 -11.22
C TRP A 219 -7.39 -16.12 -10.25
N GLU A 220 -6.48 -15.82 -9.32
CA GLU A 220 -6.63 -14.72 -8.37
C GLU A 220 -6.55 -13.38 -9.09
N ILE A 221 -5.66 -13.21 -10.07
CA ILE A 221 -5.60 -12.00 -10.90
C ILE A 221 -6.94 -11.73 -11.59
N ILE A 222 -7.66 -12.77 -12.01
CA ILE A 222 -8.95 -12.64 -12.69
C ILE A 222 -10.08 -12.33 -11.69
N ASN A 223 -10.07 -12.98 -10.52
CA ASN A 223 -11.25 -13.03 -9.63
C ASN A 223 -11.14 -12.17 -8.36
N ASN A 224 -9.95 -11.64 -8.05
CA ASN A 224 -9.71 -10.79 -6.91
C ASN A 224 -9.53 -9.33 -7.35
N PRO A 225 -10.50 -8.43 -7.10
CA PRO A 225 -10.43 -7.05 -7.58
C PRO A 225 -9.19 -6.28 -7.13
N PHE A 226 -8.67 -6.56 -5.93
CA PHE A 226 -7.44 -5.94 -5.44
C PHE A 226 -6.23 -6.40 -6.25
N ILE A 227 -6.09 -7.71 -6.46
CA ILE A 227 -4.98 -8.30 -7.23
C ILE A 227 -5.10 -7.92 -8.72
N ALA A 228 -6.31 -7.94 -9.29
CA ALA A 228 -6.60 -7.49 -10.64
C ALA A 228 -6.17 -6.03 -10.85
N ALA A 229 -6.46 -5.15 -9.89
CA ALA A 229 -6.06 -3.75 -9.96
C ALA A 229 -4.53 -3.57 -9.88
N MET A 230 -3.85 -4.36 -9.04
CA MET A 230 -2.38 -4.35 -8.98
C MET A 230 -1.74 -4.94 -10.24
N ALA A 231 -2.33 -5.97 -10.85
CA ALA A 231 -1.90 -6.52 -12.13
C ALA A 231 -2.08 -5.51 -13.28
N LEU A 232 -3.20 -4.77 -13.27
CA LEU A 232 -3.44 -3.70 -14.23
C LEU A 232 -2.43 -2.55 -14.06
N GLU A 233 -2.08 -2.18 -12.83
CA GLU A 233 -1.01 -1.20 -12.58
C GLU A 233 0.32 -1.68 -13.17
N VAL A 234 0.69 -2.95 -12.93
CA VAL A 234 1.91 -3.55 -13.47
C VAL A 234 1.90 -3.51 -15.00
N ALA A 235 0.81 -3.90 -15.64
CA ALA A 235 0.69 -3.90 -17.10
C ALA A 235 0.83 -2.49 -17.70
N LEU A 236 0.18 -1.49 -17.08
CA LEU A 236 0.23 -0.09 -17.52
C LEU A 236 1.64 0.50 -17.42
N GLN A 237 2.35 0.20 -16.33
CA GLN A 237 3.68 0.75 -16.08
C GLN A 237 4.75 0.02 -16.89
N TRP A 238 4.71 -1.32 -16.94
CA TRP A 238 5.78 -2.12 -17.52
C TRP A 238 5.94 -1.93 -19.03
N ASP A 239 4.87 -2.24 -19.77
CA ASP A 239 4.81 -2.13 -21.23
C ASP A 239 3.35 -2.17 -21.68
N CYS A 240 2.72 -0.99 -21.79
CA CYS A 240 1.30 -0.92 -22.11
C CYS A 240 0.95 -1.45 -23.52
N GLN A 241 1.91 -1.51 -24.44
CA GLN A 241 1.69 -2.05 -25.78
C GLN A 241 1.73 -3.58 -25.76
N LEU A 242 2.71 -4.17 -25.08
CA LEU A 242 2.82 -5.62 -24.93
C LEU A 242 1.61 -6.20 -24.18
N TYR A 243 1.10 -5.48 -23.17
CA TYR A 243 0.00 -5.94 -22.32
C TYR A 243 -1.38 -5.37 -22.70
N ASP A 244 -1.56 -4.80 -23.91
CA ASP A 244 -2.83 -4.15 -24.30
C ASP A 244 -4.06 -5.06 -24.12
N SER A 245 -3.95 -6.33 -24.53
CA SER A 245 -5.02 -7.34 -24.37
C SER A 245 -5.35 -7.60 -22.90
N VAL A 246 -4.33 -7.67 -22.04
CA VAL A 246 -4.47 -7.86 -20.58
C VAL A 246 -5.06 -6.62 -19.92
N ILE A 247 -4.65 -5.42 -20.34
CA ILE A 247 -5.19 -4.14 -19.87
C ILE A 247 -6.68 -4.05 -20.17
N GLN A 248 -7.08 -4.33 -21.42
CA GLN A 248 -8.48 -4.33 -21.82
C GLN A 248 -9.29 -5.38 -21.05
N PHE A 249 -8.75 -6.59 -20.93
CA PHE A 249 -9.40 -7.68 -20.20
C PHE A 249 -9.60 -7.32 -18.71
N LEU A 250 -8.55 -6.94 -17.99
CA LEU A 250 -8.63 -6.63 -16.56
C LEU A 250 -9.50 -5.39 -16.29
N THR A 251 -9.42 -4.37 -17.14
CA THR A 251 -10.32 -3.21 -17.06
C THR A 251 -11.77 -3.66 -17.16
N GLN A 252 -12.11 -4.49 -18.15
CA GLN A 252 -13.47 -4.99 -18.32
C GLN A 252 -13.91 -5.89 -17.16
N GLN A 253 -13.02 -6.72 -16.60
CA GLN A 253 -13.31 -7.52 -15.41
C GLN A 253 -13.64 -6.64 -14.19
N LEU A 254 -12.84 -5.60 -13.93
CA LEU A 254 -13.10 -4.66 -12.85
C LEU A 254 -14.43 -3.91 -13.03
N LEU A 255 -14.77 -3.50 -14.26
CA LEU A 255 -16.06 -2.88 -14.56
C LEU A 255 -17.24 -3.84 -14.38
N ASN A 256 -17.08 -5.11 -14.75
CA ASN A 256 -18.14 -6.13 -14.63
C ASN A 256 -18.36 -6.60 -13.19
N THR A 257 -17.35 -6.50 -12.35
CA THR A 257 -17.38 -6.96 -10.95
C THR A 257 -17.72 -5.85 -9.96
N GLN A 258 -17.87 -4.60 -10.41
CA GLN A 258 -18.33 -3.50 -9.57
C GLN A 258 -19.76 -3.79 -9.07
N ARG A 259 -19.97 -3.61 -7.76
CA ARG A 259 -21.26 -3.79 -7.10
C ARG A 259 -22.19 -2.61 -7.39
N PRO A 260 -23.52 -2.77 -7.23
CA PRO A 260 -24.47 -1.69 -7.50
C PRO A 260 -24.23 -0.40 -6.69
N ASP A 261 -23.67 -0.52 -5.49
CA ASP A 261 -23.32 0.59 -4.59
C ASP A 261 -22.02 1.31 -4.98
N GLY A 262 -21.29 0.84 -6.00
CA GLY A 262 -20.02 1.40 -6.43
C GLY A 262 -18.78 0.70 -5.88
N SER A 263 -18.95 -0.23 -4.93
CA SER A 263 -17.83 -0.94 -4.30
C SER A 263 -17.37 -2.18 -5.09
N TRP A 264 -16.28 -2.81 -4.64
CA TRP A 264 -15.82 -4.13 -5.11
C TRP A 264 -15.81 -5.13 -3.95
N ARG A 265 -15.72 -6.43 -4.25
CA ARG A 265 -15.67 -7.46 -3.20
C ARG A 265 -14.38 -7.34 -2.38
N PRO A 266 -14.43 -7.48 -1.04
CA PRO A 266 -13.25 -7.41 -0.18
C PRO A 266 -12.46 -8.72 -0.23
N TYR A 267 -11.48 -8.79 -1.11
CA TYR A 267 -10.58 -9.94 -1.23
C TYR A 267 -9.13 -9.57 -0.99
N LEU A 268 -8.86 -8.46 -0.31
CA LEU A 268 -7.52 -8.17 0.17
C LEU A 268 -7.08 -9.28 1.13
N VAL A 269 -5.99 -9.95 0.83
CA VAL A 269 -5.37 -10.93 1.72
C VAL A 269 -4.09 -10.34 2.27
N LEU A 270 -4.09 -10.07 3.57
CA LEU A 270 -2.88 -9.69 4.30
C LEU A 270 -2.19 -10.96 4.80
N SER A 271 -0.90 -11.09 4.52
CA SER A 271 -0.04 -12.09 5.15
C SER A 271 0.37 -11.52 6.51
N VAL A 272 0.12 -12.27 7.59
CA VAL A 272 0.55 -11.91 8.94
C VAL A 272 1.55 -12.96 9.39
N PRO A 273 2.85 -12.74 9.16
CA PRO A 273 3.88 -13.66 9.59
C PRO A 273 3.97 -13.75 11.10
N TYR A 274 4.43 -14.91 11.59
CA TYR A 274 4.87 -15.02 12.97
C TYR A 274 5.94 -13.95 13.25
N PRO A 275 5.99 -13.36 14.46
CA PRO A 275 6.89 -12.25 14.74
C PRO A 275 8.37 -12.52 14.45
N ASP A 276 8.82 -13.76 14.58
CA ASP A 276 10.18 -14.24 14.31
C ASP A 276 10.40 -14.76 12.88
N ALA A 277 9.36 -14.87 12.06
CA ALA A 277 9.46 -15.41 10.71
C ALA A 277 10.00 -14.38 9.72
N TYR A 278 11.15 -14.67 9.12
CA TYR A 278 11.75 -13.86 8.03
C TYR A 278 11.12 -14.14 6.66
N ASP A 279 10.49 -15.31 6.51
CA ASP A 279 9.87 -15.75 5.27
C ASP A 279 8.34 -15.58 5.37
N PRO A 280 7.72 -14.76 4.51
CA PRO A 280 6.28 -14.51 4.52
C PRO A 280 5.46 -15.69 3.97
N ARG A 281 6.03 -16.89 3.89
CA ARG A 281 5.30 -18.16 3.71
C ARG A 281 4.91 -18.81 5.04
N GLU A 282 5.57 -18.46 6.14
CA GLU A 282 5.24 -18.94 7.49
C GLU A 282 4.26 -17.98 8.16
N VAL A 283 3.04 -17.92 7.63
CA VAL A 283 2.09 -16.84 7.92
C VAL A 283 0.68 -17.33 8.18
N GLN A 284 -0.08 -16.51 8.89
CA GLN A 284 -1.54 -16.55 8.85
C GLN A 284 -2.02 -15.64 7.72
N HIS A 285 -2.83 -16.15 6.81
CA HIS A 285 -3.54 -15.33 5.85
C HIS A 285 -4.85 -14.82 6.45
N ILE A 286 -5.05 -13.51 6.37
CA ILE A 286 -6.26 -12.88 6.87
C ILE A 286 -6.96 -12.16 5.73
N ASN A 287 -8.27 -12.44 5.58
CA ASN A 287 -9.15 -11.66 4.74
C ASN A 287 -9.33 -10.30 5.38
N ALA A 288 -8.61 -9.34 4.82
CA ALA A 288 -8.60 -7.97 5.25
C ALA A 288 -9.72 -7.17 4.59
N ASP A 289 -10.11 -6.06 5.22
CA ASP A 289 -11.03 -5.07 4.64
C ASP A 289 -12.45 -5.64 4.40
N PHE A 290 -12.82 -6.72 5.09
CA PHE A 290 -14.00 -7.54 4.80
C PHE A 290 -15.34 -6.86 5.08
N VAL A 291 -15.38 -5.93 6.04
CA VAL A 291 -16.61 -5.17 6.38
C VAL A 291 -16.83 -4.02 5.40
N LYS A 292 -15.79 -3.22 5.19
CA LYS A 292 -15.79 -2.07 4.27
C LYS A 292 -14.57 -2.25 3.35
N PRO A 293 -14.71 -2.61 2.06
CA PRO A 293 -13.61 -2.83 1.11
C PRO A 293 -12.85 -1.54 0.72
N LEU A 294 -12.45 -0.70 1.68
CA LEU A 294 -11.83 0.60 1.46
C LEU A 294 -10.51 0.52 0.70
N VAL A 295 -9.61 -0.37 1.11
CA VAL A 295 -8.31 -0.60 0.48
C VAL A 295 -8.49 -1.17 -0.92
N THR A 296 -9.42 -2.11 -1.07
CA THR A 296 -9.73 -2.70 -2.39
C THR A 296 -10.28 -1.65 -3.35
N VAL A 297 -11.28 -0.89 -2.90
CA VAL A 297 -11.97 0.13 -3.71
C VAL A 297 -11.02 1.26 -4.08
N ALA A 298 -10.22 1.77 -3.14
CA ALA A 298 -9.23 2.81 -3.41
C ALA A 298 -8.21 2.37 -4.46
N THR A 299 -7.72 1.13 -4.36
CA THR A 299 -6.76 0.56 -5.32
C THR A 299 -7.37 0.45 -6.73
N VAL A 300 -8.61 -0.03 -6.83
CA VAL A 300 -9.33 -0.15 -8.10
C VAL A 300 -9.60 1.22 -8.73
N ILE A 301 -10.09 2.20 -7.95
CA ILE A 301 -10.34 3.57 -8.44
C ILE A 301 -9.05 4.19 -8.98
N ASN A 302 -7.95 4.06 -8.22
CA ASN A 302 -6.66 4.62 -8.59
C ASN A 302 -6.21 4.13 -9.97
N VAL A 303 -6.22 2.81 -10.18
CA VAL A 303 -5.73 2.24 -11.44
C VAL A 303 -6.69 2.50 -12.60
N LEU A 304 -8.02 2.41 -12.38
CA LEU A 304 -9.00 2.71 -13.43
C LEU A 304 -8.91 4.18 -13.87
N SER A 305 -8.56 5.09 -12.97
CA SER A 305 -8.33 6.51 -13.29
C SER A 305 -7.10 6.74 -14.16
N LYS A 306 -6.14 5.80 -14.21
CA LYS A 306 -4.97 5.86 -15.10
C LYS A 306 -5.26 5.32 -16.50
N VAL A 307 -6.31 4.51 -16.64
CA VAL A 307 -6.79 3.97 -17.92
C VAL A 307 -7.74 4.95 -18.63
N ALA A 308 -8.44 5.79 -17.86
CA ALA A 308 -9.45 6.74 -18.34
C ALA A 308 -8.83 7.96 -19.04
#